data_AF-A0A2X3J4G5-F1
#
_entry.id   AF-A0A2X3J4G5-F1
#
_cell.length_a   1.000
_cell.length_b   1.000
_cell.length_c   1.000
_cell.angle_alpha   90.00
_cell.angle_beta   90.00
_cell.angle_gamma   90.00
#
_symmetry.space_group_name_H-M   'P 1'
#
loop_
_entity.id
_entity.type
_entity.pdbx_description
1 polymer ?
#
loop_
_entity_poly.entity_id
_entity_poly.type
_entity_poly.pdbx_seq_one_letter_code
_entity_poly.pdbx_strand_id
1 'polypeptide(L)'
;MVALCALLVILGLIPMVGFDVFFQIYSHIKKLRMTRQDIRDEYKQNEGDPHIKGRIRQQQRAIARRRMMADVPKADVIVTNPTHYAVACSTTKTK
;
A
#
# COMPACT_ATOMS: atom_id res chain seq x y z
N MET A 1 -63.97 10.44 -3.11
CA MET A 1 -63.30 11.75 -2.89
C MET A 1 -61.93 11.57 -2.25
N VAL A 2 -61.83 11.15 -0.98
CA VAL A 2 -60.55 11.04 -0.24
C VAL A 2 -59.51 10.13 -0.92
N ALA A 3 -59.92 8.96 -1.44
CA ALA A 3 -59.03 8.04 -2.13
C ALA A 3 -58.43 8.64 -3.42
N LEU A 4 -59.18 9.48 -4.14
CA LEU A 4 -58.75 10.12 -5.39
C LEU A 4 -57.75 11.25 -5.09
N CYS A 5 -57.98 12.00 -4.02
CA CYS A 5 -57.03 12.99 -3.50
C CYS A 5 -55.72 12.33 -3.04
N ALA A 6 -55.79 11.21 -2.31
CA ALA A 6 -54.60 10.48 -1.87
C ALA A 6 -53.76 9.95 -3.06
N LEU A 7 -54.41 9.46 -4.11
CA LEU A 7 -53.75 8.96 -5.32
C LEU A 7 -52.99 10.07 -6.06
N LEU A 8 -53.58 11.27 -6.18
CA LEU A 8 -52.93 12.43 -6.79
C LEU A 8 -51.71 12.92 -6.01
N VAL A 9 -51.77 12.91 -4.68
CA VAL A 9 -50.63 13.29 -3.82
C VAL A 9 -49.48 12.31 -3.96
N ILE A 10 -49.76 11.00 -3.96
CA ILE A 10 -48.75 9.96 -4.16
C ILE A 10 -48.11 10.11 -5.55
N LEU A 11 -48.92 10.35 -6.59
CA LEU A 11 -48.44 10.51 -7.97
C LEU A 11 -47.53 11.72 -8.15
N GLY A 12 -47.74 12.80 -7.37
CA GLY A 12 -46.86 13.97 -7.36
C GLY A 12 -45.53 13.76 -6.61
N LEU A 13 -45.50 12.90 -5.59
CA LEU A 13 -44.29 12.61 -4.81
C LEU A 13 -43.33 11.63 -5.49
N ILE A 14 -43.86 10.69 -6.29
CA ILE A 14 -43.07 9.70 -7.04
C ILE A 14 -41.94 10.35 -7.89
N PRO A 15 -42.20 11.35 -8.76
CA PRO A 15 -41.15 11.94 -9.58
C PRO A 15 -40.11 12.72 -8.78
N MET A 16 -40.49 13.34 -7.66
CA MET A 16 -39.56 14.04 -6.77
C MET A 16 -38.53 13.07 -6.17
N VAL A 17 -39.00 11.94 -5.63
CA VAL A 17 -38.13 10.91 -5.05
C VAL A 17 -37.31 10.21 -6.14
N GLY A 18 -37.92 9.92 -7.30
CA GLY A 18 -37.23 9.27 -8.41
C GLY A 18 -36.06 10.09 -8.96
N PHE A 19 -36.24 11.41 -9.09
CA PHE A 19 -35.18 12.30 -9.56
C PHE A 19 -34.01 12.39 -8.57
N ASP A 20 -34.30 12.46 -7.28
CA ASP A 20 -33.27 12.54 -6.23
C ASP A 20 -32.41 11.26 -6.20
N VAL A 21 -33.05 10.09 -6.24
CA VAL A 21 -32.34 8.80 -6.27
C VAL A 21 -31.50 8.64 -7.54
N PHE A 22 -31.99 9.08 -8.70
CA PHE A 22 -31.22 9.06 -9.94
C PHE A 22 -29.97 9.94 -9.84
N PHE A 23 -30.11 11.15 -9.29
CA PHE A 23 -28.98 12.06 -9.10
C PHE A 23 -27.97 11.52 -8.08
N GLN A 24 -28.47 10.88 -7.01
CA GLN A 24 -27.64 10.24 -6.00
C GLN A 24 -26.81 9.10 -6.57
N ILE A 25 -27.41 8.21 -7.38
CA ILE A 25 -26.70 7.11 -8.06
C ILE A 25 -25.67 7.66 -9.04
N TYR A 26 -26.03 8.66 -9.85
CA TYR A 26 -25.11 9.28 -10.81
C TYR A 26 -23.91 9.94 -10.10
N SER A 27 -24.16 10.67 -9.03
CA SER A 27 -23.13 11.30 -8.19
C SER A 27 -22.26 10.25 -7.51
N HIS A 28 -22.84 9.15 -7.01
CA HIS A 28 -22.11 8.07 -6.37
C HIS A 28 -21.19 7.35 -7.35
N ILE A 29 -21.68 7.01 -8.55
CA ILE A 29 -20.87 6.43 -9.64
C ILE A 29 -19.77 7.41 -10.06
N LYS A 30 -20.07 8.70 -10.12
CA LYS A 30 -19.08 9.73 -10.47
C LYS A 30 -17.99 9.88 -9.39
N LYS A 31 -18.31 9.70 -8.11
CA LYS A 31 -17.35 9.70 -7.00
C LYS A 31 -16.54 8.40 -6.91
N LEU A 32 -17.15 7.26 -7.24
CA LEU A 32 -16.47 5.95 -7.27
C LEU A 32 -15.54 5.78 -8.47
N ARG A 33 -15.76 6.53 -9.55
CA ARG A 33 -14.74 6.68 -10.58
C ARG A 33 -13.58 7.45 -9.97
N MET A 34 -12.51 6.73 -9.63
CA MET A 34 -11.19 7.32 -9.38
C MET A 34 -10.98 8.45 -10.37
N THR A 35 -10.73 9.64 -9.85
CA THR A 35 -10.57 10.82 -10.68
C THR A 35 -9.38 10.55 -11.61
N ARG A 36 -9.43 10.95 -12.89
CA ARG A 36 -8.24 10.81 -13.76
C ARG A 36 -7.00 11.49 -13.15
N GLN A 37 -7.23 12.43 -12.24
CA GLN A 37 -6.24 13.03 -11.35
C GLN A 37 -5.58 11.99 -10.43
N ASP A 38 -6.36 11.20 -9.68
CA ASP A 38 -5.85 10.19 -8.73
C ASP A 38 -5.04 9.11 -9.43
N ILE A 39 -5.50 8.62 -10.59
CA ILE A 39 -4.74 7.65 -11.39
C ILE A 39 -3.40 8.27 -11.84
N ARG A 40 -3.41 9.54 -12.25
CA ARG A 40 -2.19 10.22 -12.71
C ARG A 40 -1.21 10.49 -11.57
N ASP A 41 -1.71 10.76 -10.37
CA ASP A 41 -0.91 10.96 -9.17
C ASP A 41 -0.37 9.63 -8.62
N GLU A 42 -1.13 8.54 -8.67
CA GLU A 42 -0.64 7.18 -8.40
C GLU A 42 0.42 6.74 -9.41
N TYR A 43 0.23 7.01 -10.71
CA TYR A 43 1.25 6.73 -11.73
C TYR A 43 2.53 7.52 -11.48
N LYS A 44 2.44 8.80 -11.13
CA LYS A 44 3.61 9.62 -10.75
C LYS A 44 4.30 9.13 -9.48
N GLN A 45 3.54 8.66 -8.47
CA GLN A 45 4.11 8.08 -7.26
C GLN A 45 4.76 6.71 -7.50
N ASN A 46 4.19 5.88 -8.39
CA ASN A 46 4.76 4.59 -8.78
C ASN A 46 5.99 4.73 -9.68
N GLU A 47 6.05 5.77 -10.51
CA GLU A 47 7.27 6.18 -11.22
C GLU A 47 8.35 6.74 -10.27
N GLY A 48 7.98 7.00 -9.01
CA GLY A 48 8.81 6.93 -7.81
C GLY A 48 10.28 7.19 -8.03
N ASP A 49 10.68 8.44 -7.81
CA ASP A 49 12.04 8.97 -7.98
C ASP A 49 13.10 7.90 -7.65
N PRO A 50 13.88 7.42 -8.64
CA PRO A 50 14.83 6.32 -8.47
C PRO A 50 15.84 6.59 -7.33
N HIS A 51 16.00 7.86 -6.98
CA HIS A 51 16.78 8.31 -5.83
C HIS A 51 16.25 7.79 -4.49
N ILE A 52 14.93 7.77 -4.26
CA ILE A 52 14.33 7.29 -3.00
C ILE A 52 14.46 5.76 -2.90
N LYS A 53 14.17 5.03 -3.98
CA LYS A 53 14.35 3.57 -4.04
C LYS A 53 15.82 3.17 -3.84
N GLY A 54 16.75 3.92 -4.45
CA GLY A 54 18.18 3.76 -4.27
C GLY A 54 18.63 3.98 -2.82
N ARG A 55 18.14 5.06 -2.18
CA ARG A 55 18.43 5.39 -0.78
C ARG A 55 17.94 4.31 0.18
N ILE A 56 16.72 3.80 -0.01
CA ILE A 56 16.17 2.71 0.82
C ILE A 56 17.04 1.45 0.70
N ARG A 57 17.42 1.07 -0.54
CA ARG A 57 18.28 -0.11 -0.77
C ARG A 57 19.68 0.06 -0.18
N GLN A 58 20.26 1.26 -0.22
CA GLN A 58 21.53 1.56 0.40
C GLN A 58 21.47 1.46 1.93
N GLN A 59 20.40 2.00 2.55
CA GLN A 59 20.19 1.90 4.00
C GLN A 59 20.02 0.44 4.46
N GLN A 60 19.24 -0.36 3.74
CA GLN A 60 19.08 -1.79 4.03
C GLN A 60 20.42 -2.55 4.01
N ARG A 61 21.29 -2.26 3.03
CA ARG A 61 22.64 -2.85 2.96
C ARG A 61 23.53 -2.41 4.13
N ALA A 62 23.44 -1.15 4.54
CA ALA A 62 24.20 -0.65 5.68
C ALA A 62 23.79 -1.34 7.00
N ILE A 63 22.49 -1.56 7.20
CA ILE A 63 21.96 -2.27 8.37
C ILE A 63 22.40 -3.73 8.38
N ALA A 64 22.30 -4.43 7.24
CA ALA A 64 22.75 -5.82 7.12
C ALA A 64 24.25 -5.96 7.44
N ARG A 65 25.08 -5.03 6.95
CA ARG A 65 26.52 -5.02 7.23
C ARG A 65 26.81 -4.74 8.71
N ARG A 66 26.06 -3.85 9.36
CA ARG A 66 26.19 -3.59 10.80
C ARG A 66 25.83 -4.82 11.64
N ARG A 67 24.78 -5.55 11.26
CA ARG A 67 24.41 -6.82 11.93
C ARG A 67 25.51 -7.87 11.77
N MET A 68 26.01 -8.05 10.54
CA MET A 68 27.12 -8.96 10.28
C MET A 68 28.34 -8.62 11.14
N MET A 69 28.75 -7.34 11.20
CA MET A 69 29.89 -6.89 12.02
C MET A 69 29.66 -7.03 13.53
N ALA A 70 28.41 -7.04 14.00
CA ALA A 70 28.08 -7.30 15.41
C ALA A 70 28.12 -8.80 15.75
N ASP A 71 27.98 -9.66 14.74
CA ASP A 71 28.03 -11.13 14.88
C ASP A 71 29.46 -11.69 14.67
N VAL A 72 30.37 -10.94 14.03
CA VAL A 72 31.80 -11.33 13.88
C VAL A 72 32.53 -11.55 15.23
N PRO A 73 32.38 -10.70 16.28
CA PRO A 73 33.06 -10.89 17.56
C PRO A 73 32.53 -12.07 18.37
N LYS A 74 31.38 -12.64 17.97
CA LYS A 74 30.75 -13.82 18.60
C LYS A 74 31.13 -15.14 17.91
N ALA A 75 31.91 -15.08 16.82
CA ALA A 75 32.32 -16.25 16.06
C ALA A 75 33.69 -16.76 16.54
N ASP A 76 33.75 -17.98 17.07
CA ASP A 76 34.96 -18.55 17.67
C ASP A 76 36.06 -18.96 16.68
N VAL A 77 35.74 -19.17 15.38
CA VAL A 77 36.75 -19.45 14.35
C VAL A 77 36.37 -18.79 13.03
N ILE A 78 37.28 -17.96 12.51
CA ILE A 78 37.17 -17.36 11.18
C ILE A 78 37.96 -18.24 10.20
N VAL A 79 37.28 -19.07 9.41
CA VAL A 79 37.91 -19.81 8.31
C VAL A 79 37.81 -18.96 7.05
N THR A 80 38.86 -18.20 6.74
CA THR A 80 38.98 -17.50 5.46
C THR A 80 39.67 -18.39 4.43
N ASN A 81 38.98 -18.76 3.36
CA ASN A 81 39.65 -19.03 2.08
C ASN A 81 39.68 -17.70 1.29
N PRO A 82 40.87 -17.18 0.92
CA PRO A 82 41.08 -15.79 0.49
C PRO A 82 40.37 -15.37 -0.81
N THR A 83 39.58 -16.22 -1.47
CA THR A 83 38.96 -15.84 -2.74
C THR A 83 37.45 -15.99 -2.88
N HIS A 84 36.66 -16.63 -2.01
CA HIS A 84 35.20 -16.63 -2.30
C HIS A 84 34.17 -16.79 -1.17
N TYR A 85 34.49 -17.30 0.04
CA TYR A 85 33.47 -17.41 1.11
C TYR A 85 34.08 -17.34 2.51
N ALA A 86 33.50 -16.51 3.38
CA ALA A 86 33.74 -16.51 4.82
C ALA A 86 32.50 -17.11 5.50
N VAL A 87 32.66 -18.27 6.12
CA VAL A 87 31.61 -18.94 6.90
C VAL A 87 31.98 -18.79 8.37
N ALA A 88 31.14 -18.09 9.13
CA ALA A 88 31.26 -17.99 10.58
C ALA A 88 30.60 -19.23 11.21
N CYS A 89 31.41 -20.13 11.76
CA CYS A 89 30.92 -21.25 12.56
C CYS A 89 31.03 -20.88 14.05
N SER A 90 29.92 -20.98 14.78
CA SER A 90 29.90 -20.96 16.24
C SER A 90 29.80 -22.39 16.74
N THR A 91 30.70 -22.82 17.62
CA THR A 91 30.61 -24.13 18.28
C THR A 91 30.29 -23.91 19.74
N THR A 92 29.02 -24.03 20.11
CA THR A 92 28.62 -24.07 21.52
C THR A 92 29.16 -25.37 22.13
N LYS A 93 30.25 -25.31 22.91
CA LYS A 93 30.67 -26.46 23.73
C LYS A 93 29.63 -26.69 24.81
N THR A 94 28.84 -27.75 24.64
CA THR A 94 28.04 -28.36 25.71
C THR A 94 28.97 -29.21 26.56
N LYS A 95 28.89 -29.04 27.87
CA LYS A 95 29.59 -29.84 28.88
C LYS A 95 29.08 -31.27 28.90
#